data_AF-A0AAU5S7I8-F1
#
_entry.id   AF-A0AAU5S7I8-F1
#
_cell.length_a   1.000
_cell.length_b   1.000
_cell.length_c   1.000
_cell.angle_alpha   90.00
_cell.angle_beta   90.00
_cell.angle_gamma   90.00
#
_symmetry.space_group_name_H-M   'P 1'
#
loop_
_entity.id
_entity.type
_entity.pdbx_description
1 polymer ?
#
loop_
_entity_poly.entity_id
_entity_poly.type
_entity_poly.pdbx_seq_one_letter_code
_entity_poly.pdbx_strand_id
1 'polypeptide(L)' 'MLRREPRPKPVGAVHTPQLGELVWDDGPRQRNGVYMGTEGGLLFLRPEGGGIEWTTAPANIRPLARRPGRSTVRREA' A
#
# COMPACT_ATOMS: atom_id res chain seq x y z
N MET A 1 22.26 22.12 8.18
CA MET A 1 20.95 21.62 7.68
C MET A 1 21.13 20.16 7.30
N LEU A 2 20.66 19.20 8.11
CA LEU A 2 20.75 17.78 7.77
C LEU A 2 19.70 17.47 6.70
N ARG A 3 20.14 17.30 5.44
CA ARG A 3 19.31 16.64 4.43
C ARG A 3 19.11 15.22 4.93
N ARG A 4 17.88 14.84 5.30
CA ARG A 4 17.54 13.43 5.53
C ARG A 4 17.69 12.76 4.17
N GLU A 5 18.80 12.07 3.96
CA GLU A 5 18.96 11.21 2.79
C GLU A 5 17.77 10.25 2.77
N PRO A 6 17.09 10.07 1.62
CA PRO A 6 16.09 9.03 1.51
C PRO A 6 16.82 7.71 1.78
N ARG A 7 16.42 7.01 2.84
CA ARG A 7 16.97 5.68 3.14
C ARG A 7 16.86 4.84 1.86
N PRO A 8 17.95 4.23 1.38
CA PRO A 8 17.87 3.30 0.28
C PRO A 8 16.87 2.22 0.70
N LYS A 9 15.74 2.15 -0.04
CA LYS A 9 14.74 1.12 0.20
C LYS A 9 15.48 -0.21 0.05
N PRO A 10 15.41 -1.14 1.02
CA PRO A 10 15.88 -2.48 0.79
C PRO A 10 15.25 -2.94 -0.52
N VAL A 11 16.07 -3.40 -1.47
CA VAL A 11 15.60 -4.10 -2.68
C VAL A 11 15.11 -5.48 -2.25
N GLY A 12 14.22 -5.51 -1.25
CA GLY A 12 13.43 -6.65 -0.87
C GLY A 12 12.31 -6.77 -1.88
N ALA A 13 12.00 -8.00 -2.27
CA ALA A 13 11.00 -8.36 -3.26
C ALA A 13 9.86 -7.35 -3.37
N VAL A 14 9.55 -6.91 -4.60
CA VAL A 14 8.40 -6.05 -4.89
C VAL A 14 7.17 -6.66 -4.21
N HIS A 15 6.66 -5.97 -3.20
CA HIS A 15 5.49 -6.45 -2.48
C HIS A 15 4.31 -6.47 -3.45
N THR A 16 3.64 -7.62 -3.55
CA THR A 16 2.46 -7.80 -4.40
C THR A 16 1.23 -7.91 -3.49
N PRO A 17 0.52 -6.80 -3.23
CA PRO A 17 -0.56 -6.77 -2.26
C PRO A 17 -1.80 -7.52 -2.76
N GLN A 18 -2.59 -8.04 -1.82
CA GLN A 18 -3.90 -8.64 -2.10
C GLN A 18 -5.01 -7.59 -2.10
N LEU A 19 -6.08 -7.79 -2.88
CA LEU A 19 -7.24 -6.88 -2.86
C LEU A 19 -7.76 -6.71 -1.42
N GLY A 20 -7.98 -5.47 -1.01
CA GLY A 20 -8.39 -5.12 0.35
C GLY A 20 -7.24 -5.09 1.37
N GLU A 21 -5.99 -5.37 0.96
CA GLU A 21 -4.84 -5.28 1.86
C GLU A 21 -4.48 -3.83 2.16
N LEU A 22 -4.21 -3.56 3.43
CA LEU A 22 -3.71 -2.28 3.88
C LEU A 22 -2.19 -2.20 3.70
N VAL A 23 -1.74 -1.22 2.90
CA VAL A 23 -0.32 -0.97 2.63
C VAL A 23 0.07 0.44 3.06
N TRP A 24 1.36 0.65 3.31
CA TRP A 24 1.93 1.97 3.51
C TRP A 24 2.57 2.45 2.20
N ASP A 25 2.19 3.64 1.73
CA ASP A 25 2.75 4.31 0.56
C ASP A 25 3.83 5.30 1.00
N ASP A 26 5.09 4.96 0.76
CA ASP A 26 6.28 5.81 0.97
C ASP A 26 6.47 6.88 -0.13
N GLY A 27 5.43 7.14 -0.93
CA GLY A 27 5.37 8.29 -1.82
C GLY A 27 5.41 9.64 -1.07
N PRO A 28 5.37 10.77 -1.80
CA PRO A 28 5.55 12.11 -1.20
C PRO A 28 4.59 12.45 -0.05
N ARG A 29 3.38 11.88 -0.06
CA ARG A 29 2.34 12.12 0.95
C ARG A 29 2.43 11.20 2.16
N GLN A 30 3.23 10.14 2.13
CA GLN A 30 3.46 9.19 3.23
C GLN A 30 2.19 8.78 3.98
N ARG A 31 1.41 7.86 3.41
CA ARG A 31 0.06 7.53 3.92
C ARG A 31 -0.32 6.06 3.73
N ASN A 32 -1.26 5.59 4.54
CA ASN A 32 -1.85 4.26 4.40
C ASN A 32 -2.87 4.25 3.26
N GLY A 33 -2.97 3.15 2.52
CA GLY A 33 -4.02 2.93 1.55
C GLY A 33 -4.43 1.46 1.47
N VAL A 34 -5.71 1.21 1.25
CA VAL A 34 -6.26 -0.11 0.94
C VAL A 34 -6.07 -0.37 -0.55
N TYR A 35 -5.43 -1.48 -0.90
CA TYR A 35 -5.20 -1.86 -2.28
C TYR A 35 -6.48 -2.30 -2.99
N MET A 36 -6.77 -1.68 -4.12
CA MET A 36 -7.99 -1.88 -4.91
C MET A 36 -7.74 -2.58 -6.24
N GLY A 37 -6.48 -2.73 -6.66
CA GLY A 37 -6.13 -3.36 -7.92
C GLY A 37 -4.93 -2.67 -8.59
N THR A 38 -4.51 -3.22 -9.72
CA THR A 38 -3.45 -2.65 -10.54
C THR A 38 -4.02 -2.26 -11.90
N GLU A 39 -3.76 -1.03 -12.31
CA GLU A 39 -4.14 -0.50 -13.63
C GLU A 39 -2.94 0.20 -14.26
N GLY A 40 -2.59 -0.15 -15.50
CA GLY A 40 -1.45 0.44 -16.20
C GLY A 40 -0.10 0.25 -15.48
N GLY A 41 0.05 -0.80 -14.66
CA GLY A 41 1.25 -1.04 -13.86
C GLY A 41 1.36 -0.19 -12.59
N LEU A 42 0.36 0.63 -12.28
CA LEU A 42 0.26 1.38 -11.03
C LEU A 42 -0.74 0.71 -10.08
N LEU A 43 -0.46 0.81 -8.78
CA LEU A 43 -1.36 0.32 -7.75
C LEU A 43 -2.41 1.38 -7.45
N PHE A 44 -3.69 1.00 -7.47
CA PHE A 44 -4.80 1.85 -7.09
C PHE A 44 -5.12 1.68 -5.61
N LEU A 45 -5.11 2.77 -4.86
CA LEU A 45 -5.28 2.81 -3.41
C LEU A 45 -6.42 3.74 -3.01
N ARG A 46 -7.14 3.37 -1.95
CA ARG A 46 -8.13 4.22 -1.29
C ARG A 46 -7.79 4.42 0.20
N PRO A 47 -8.21 5.52 0.83
CA PRO A 47 -8.06 5.65 2.28
C PRO A 47 -8.97 4.65 3.02
N GLU A 48 -8.55 4.15 4.18
CA GLU A 48 -9.37 3.24 5.01
C GLU A 48 -10.73 3.85 5.40
N GLY A 49 -10.73 5.14 5.77
CA GLY A 49 -11.93 5.88 6.18
C GLY A 49 -12.70 6.54 5.04
N GLY A 50 -12.36 6.26 3.77
CA GLY A 50 -12.88 6.99 2.61
C GLY A 50 -12.14 8.31 2.34
N GLY A 51 -12.46 8.94 1.21
CA GLY A 51 -11.79 10.16 0.72
C GLY A 51 -11.27 9.99 -0.71
N ILE A 52 -10.19 10.69 -1.04
CA ILE A 52 -9.66 10.74 -2.41
C ILE A 52 -8.74 9.55 -2.66
N GLU A 53 -9.11 8.73 -3.64
CA GLU A 53 -8.32 7.60 -4.17
C GLU A 53 -7.09 8.09 -4.93
N TRP A 54 -6.07 7.24 -5.08
CA TRP A 54 -4.84 7.58 -5.79
C TRP A 54 -4.12 6.37 -6.35
N THR A 55 -3.22 6.63 -7.30
CA THR A 55 -2.29 5.65 -7.83
C THR A 55 -0.88 5.83 -7.23
N THR A 56 -0.14 4.74 -7.08
CA THR A 56 1.28 4.76 -6.70
C THR A 56 2.06 3.65 -7.40
N ALA A 57 3.38 3.82 -7.54
CA ALA A 57 4.23 2.79 -8.11
C ALA A 57 4.39 1.61 -7.13
N PRO A 58 4.49 0.35 -7.60
CA PRO A 58 4.72 -0.81 -6.74
C PRO A 58 5.97 -0.66 -5.84
N ALA A 59 7.01 0.03 -6.34
CA ALA A 59 8.23 0.32 -5.58
C ALA A 59 8.03 1.32 -4.42
N ASN A 60 6.85 1.91 -4.28
CA ASN A 60 6.54 2.86 -3.22
C ASN A 60 5.77 2.25 -2.06
N ILE A 61 5.27 1.03 -2.18
CA ILE A 61 4.49 0.42 -1.10
C ILE A 61 5.33 -0.52 -0.27
N ARG A 62 4.97 -0.63 1.01
CA ARG A 62 5.43 -1.67 1.91
C ARG A 62 4.24 -2.30 2.64
N PRO A 63 4.31 -3.61 2.95
CA PRO A 63 3.29 -4.24 3.76
C PRO A 63 3.24 -3.56 5.12
N LEU A 64 2.04 -3.24 5.59
CA LEU A 64 1.84 -2.97 7.00
C LEU A 64 1.72 -4.32 7.67
N ALA A 65 2.56 -4.60 8.66
CA ALA A 65 2.42 -5.79 9.48
C ALA A 65 0.97 -5.82 9.97
N ARG A 66 0.18 -6.77 9.45
CA ARG A 66 -1.25 -6.84 9.74
C ARG A 66 -1.40 -6.84 11.26
N ARG A 67 -2.19 -5.91 11.77
CA ARG A 67 -2.75 -6.08 13.12
C ARG A 67 -3.56 -7.39 13.06
N PRO A 68 -3.31 -8.38 13.94
CA PRO A 68 -4.04 -9.64 13.89
C PRO A 68 -5.52 -9.35 14.17
N GLY A 69 -6.34 -9.37 13.13
CA GLY A 69 -7.76 -9.05 13.28
C GLY A 69 -8.47 -8.78 11.96
N ARG A 70 -9.27 -9.77 11.56
CA ARG A 70 -10.40 -9.69 10.62
C ARG A 70 -10.04 -9.83 9.13
N SER A 71 -9.62 -11.05 8.78
CA SER A 71 -9.95 -11.61 7.47
C SER A 71 -11.46 -11.80 7.38
N THR A 72 -12.19 -10.88 6.74
CA THR A 72 -13.53 -11.23 6.26
C THR A 72 -13.35 -12.11 5.03
N VAL A 73 -13.12 -13.40 5.28
CA VAL A 73 -13.41 -14.42 4.28
C VAL A 73 -14.93 -14.49 4.21
N ARG A 74 -15.53 -13.95 3.15
CA ARG A 74 -16.82 -14.46 2.70
C ARG A 74 -16.53 -15.37 1.52
N ARG A 75 -16.47 -16.67 1.82
CA ARG A 75 -16.71 -17.73 0.85
C ARG A 75 -18.22 -17.89 0.66
N GLU A 76 -18.56 -18.20 -0.60
CA GLU A 76 -19.69 -18.98 -1.11
C GLU A 76 -21.12 -18.43 -1.01
N ALA A 77 -21.81 -18.44 -2.16
CA ALA A 77 -22.70 -19.55 -2.52
C ALA A 77 -22.58 -19.83 -4.03
#